data_AF-A0A934ZLB8-F1
#
_entry.id   AF-A0A934ZLB8-F1
#
_cell.length_a   1.000
_cell.length_b   1.000
_cell.length_c   1.000
_cell.angle_alpha   90.00
_cell.angle_beta   90.00
_cell.angle_gamma   90.00
#
_symmetry.space_group_name_H-M   'P 1'
#
loop_
_entity.id
_entity.type
_entity.pdbx_description
1 polymer ?
#
loop_
_entity_poly.entity_id
_entity_poly.type
_entity_poly.pdbx_seq_one_letter_code
_entity_poly.pdbx_strand_id
1 'polypeptide(L)'
;MAPPPALVPVLAPDGAFYLRPARPDEPALADDALARRLARHFAHGVDHGHLLLGAAEPGAVLPPAYAWLRDVARAFVTRLCALPDLDADRASLDVPLAPDTAALLLSRVPPMPGAEHASADWISLRWAALNAAARAALVAHEGPALAWLRAHNPLWNTVGRVCFHLAERKGDEAHPFAFLATYTAGVSAAAAVQHLPLGRALQEYAGARDRSRLIALLAPIERAAEHSPLVRSLVDSHEIFHPLAWTPSQAHAFLRQVQSCEDAGVLVRVPNWWNPQRPPRPRVQVSVGSKG
;
A
#
# COMPACT_ATOMS: atom_id res chain seq x y z
N MET A 1 -29.20 -9.38 21.75
CA MET A 1 -27.92 -10.08 22.02
C MET A 1 -27.05 -9.13 22.83
N ALA A 2 -26.52 -9.56 23.97
CA ALA A 2 -25.68 -8.69 24.81
C ALA A 2 -24.42 -8.25 24.05
N PRO A 3 -23.90 -7.02 24.27
CA PRO A 3 -22.65 -6.60 23.68
C PRO A 3 -21.52 -7.54 24.12
N PRO A 4 -20.58 -7.89 23.22
CA PRO A 4 -19.42 -8.69 23.61
C PRO A 4 -18.64 -7.97 24.73
N PRO A 5 -18.00 -8.70 25.66
CA PRO A 5 -17.19 -8.06 26.68
C PRO A 5 -16.10 -7.21 26.01
N ALA A 6 -15.86 -6.01 26.53
CA ALA A 6 -14.75 -5.19 26.08
C ALA A 6 -13.44 -5.94 26.33
N LEU A 7 -12.65 -6.19 25.28
CA LEU A 7 -11.39 -6.92 25.38
C LEU A 7 -10.21 -5.96 25.18
N VAL A 8 -9.12 -6.16 25.93
CA VAL A 8 -7.84 -5.44 25.77
C VAL A 8 -6.70 -6.42 25.45
N PRO A 9 -5.75 -6.04 24.57
CA PRO A 9 -4.56 -6.84 24.34
C PRO A 9 -3.56 -6.73 25.50
N VAL A 10 -2.92 -7.85 25.82
CA VAL A 10 -1.89 -7.97 26.85
C VAL A 10 -0.70 -8.70 26.26
N LEU A 11 0.50 -8.13 26.37
CA LEU A 11 1.71 -8.84 25.97
C LEU A 11 2.14 -9.81 27.07
N ALA A 12 2.57 -11.01 26.67
CA ALA A 12 3.05 -12.03 27.58
C ALA A 12 4.59 -12.14 27.52
N PRO A 13 5.25 -12.58 28.61
CA PRO A 13 6.71 -12.72 28.66
C PRO A 13 7.29 -13.70 27.63
N ASP A 14 6.49 -14.66 27.17
CA ASP A 14 6.86 -15.69 26.19
C ASP A 14 6.85 -15.18 24.73
N GLY A 15 6.57 -13.89 24.53
CA GLY A 15 6.50 -13.27 23.22
C GLY A 15 5.14 -13.40 22.52
N ALA A 16 4.17 -14.07 23.15
CA ALA A 16 2.79 -14.03 22.70
C ALA A 16 2.09 -12.73 23.12
N PHE A 17 0.85 -12.57 22.66
CA PHE A 17 -0.10 -11.68 23.30
C PHE A 17 -1.45 -12.39 23.38
N TYR A 18 -2.33 -11.92 24.25
CA TYR A 18 -3.69 -12.45 24.37
C TYR A 18 -4.68 -11.32 24.62
N LEU A 19 -5.96 -11.62 24.44
CA LEU A 19 -7.05 -10.69 24.73
C LEU A 19 -7.70 -11.08 26.06
N ARG A 20 -7.93 -10.10 26.94
CA ARG A 20 -8.69 -10.31 28.19
C ARG A 20 -9.77 -9.25 28.37
N PRO A 21 -10.76 -9.46 29.23
CA PRO A 21 -11.71 -8.41 29.60
C PRO A 21 -10.99 -7.14 30.08
N ALA A 22 -11.47 -5.99 29.61
CA ALA A 22 -11.03 -4.67 30.03
C ALA A 22 -11.37 -4.43 31.50
N ARG A 23 -10.46 -3.76 32.21
CA ARG A 23 -10.76 -3.21 33.54
C ARG A 23 -11.52 -1.88 33.40
N PRO A 24 -12.26 -1.43 34.44
CA PRO A 24 -13.08 -0.21 34.37
C PRO A 24 -12.34 1.06 33.95
N ASP A 25 -11.03 1.12 34.18
CA ASP A 25 -10.13 2.23 33.91
C ASP A 25 -9.38 2.12 32.57
N GLU A 26 -9.54 1.01 31.85
CA GLU A 26 -8.82 0.78 30.59
C GLU A 26 -9.62 1.26 29.38
N PRO A 27 -8.96 1.85 28.37
CA PRO A 27 -9.63 2.28 27.15
C PRO A 27 -10.15 1.04 26.38
N ALA A 28 -11.46 0.88 26.38
CA ALA A 28 -12.17 -0.17 25.66
C ALA A 28 -12.58 0.27 24.26
N LEU A 29 -12.88 -0.71 23.39
CA LEU A 29 -13.54 -0.46 22.11
C LEU A 29 -14.94 0.09 22.36
N ALA A 30 -15.19 1.34 21.97
CA ALA A 30 -16.49 1.98 22.14
C ALA A 30 -17.52 1.58 21.06
N ASP A 31 -17.05 1.14 19.89
CA ASP A 31 -17.90 0.69 18.79
C ASP A 31 -18.16 -0.82 18.89
N ASP A 32 -19.38 -1.17 19.27
CA ASP A 32 -19.93 -2.53 19.34
C ASP A 32 -19.79 -3.32 18.03
N ALA A 33 -19.95 -2.67 16.87
CA ALA A 33 -19.83 -3.33 15.57
C ALA A 33 -18.37 -3.69 15.29
N LEU A 34 -17.44 -2.78 15.56
CA LEU A 34 -16.00 -3.04 15.49
C LEU A 34 -15.59 -4.12 16.49
N ALA A 35 -16.07 -4.07 17.73
CA ALA A 35 -15.80 -5.09 18.74
C ALA A 35 -16.24 -6.48 18.28
N ARG A 36 -17.43 -6.61 17.69
CA ARG A 36 -17.90 -7.88 17.09
C ARG A 36 -17.05 -8.33 15.91
N ARG A 37 -16.61 -7.41 15.03
CA ARG A 37 -15.69 -7.75 13.92
C ARG A 37 -14.36 -8.29 14.44
N LEU A 38 -13.74 -7.58 15.37
CA LEU A 38 -12.49 -8.00 15.98
C LEU A 38 -12.64 -9.34 16.69
N ALA A 39 -13.71 -9.54 17.48
CA ALA A 39 -13.99 -10.82 18.11
C ALA A 39 -14.04 -11.98 17.09
N ARG A 40 -14.64 -11.76 15.90
CA ARG A 40 -14.63 -12.75 14.82
C ARG A 40 -13.24 -12.99 14.23
N HIS A 41 -12.43 -11.94 14.05
CA HIS A 41 -11.05 -12.09 13.58
C HIS A 41 -10.23 -12.95 14.54
N PHE A 42 -10.37 -12.73 15.85
CA PHE A 42 -9.63 -13.45 16.89
C PHE A 42 -10.21 -14.83 17.24
N ALA A 43 -11.42 -15.17 16.77
CA ALA A 43 -12.05 -16.48 17.03
C ALA A 43 -11.28 -17.67 16.40
N HIS A 44 -10.48 -17.41 15.36
CA HIS A 44 -9.64 -18.42 14.70
C HIS A 44 -8.21 -18.47 15.24
N GLY A 45 -7.95 -17.81 16.38
CA GLY A 45 -6.64 -17.75 17.03
C GLY A 45 -6.01 -16.36 16.95
N VAL A 46 -5.06 -16.12 17.86
CA VAL A 46 -4.49 -14.79 18.07
C VAL A 46 -3.67 -14.29 16.87
N ASP A 47 -2.94 -15.17 16.20
CA ASP A 47 -2.09 -14.82 15.07
C ASP A 47 -2.91 -14.50 13.81
N HIS A 48 -3.98 -15.25 13.58
CA HIS A 48 -4.94 -14.96 12.52
C HIS A 48 -5.66 -13.63 12.78
N GLY A 49 -6.12 -13.42 14.02
CA GLY A 49 -6.74 -12.14 14.41
C GLY A 49 -5.79 -10.95 14.27
N HIS A 50 -4.51 -11.13 14.59
CA HIS A 50 -3.48 -10.10 14.41
C HIS A 50 -3.26 -9.77 12.94
N LEU A 51 -3.15 -10.78 12.06
CA LEU A 51 -3.05 -10.58 10.62
C LEU A 51 -4.24 -9.78 10.08
N LEU A 52 -5.46 -10.18 10.45
CA LEU A 52 -6.69 -9.50 10.01
C LEU A 52 -6.84 -8.11 10.60
N LEU A 53 -6.30 -7.84 11.79
CA LEU A 53 -6.27 -6.49 12.35
C LEU A 53 -5.51 -5.55 11.41
N GLY A 54 -4.35 -5.96 10.90
CA GLY A 54 -3.58 -5.20 9.90
C GLY A 54 -4.25 -5.15 8.53
N ALA A 55 -4.79 -6.28 8.05
CA ALA A 55 -5.33 -6.41 6.71
C ALA A 55 -6.72 -5.79 6.53
N ALA A 56 -7.65 -5.99 7.47
CA ALA A 56 -9.04 -5.56 7.32
C ALA A 56 -9.32 -4.19 7.93
N GLU A 57 -8.60 -3.80 8.98
CA GLU A 57 -8.91 -2.61 9.78
C GLU A 57 -7.83 -1.50 9.73
N PRO A 58 -7.18 -1.20 8.58
CA PRO A 58 -6.04 -0.27 8.52
C PRO A 58 -6.38 1.17 8.94
N GLY A 59 -7.67 1.54 8.91
CA GLY A 59 -8.18 2.88 9.25
C GLY A 59 -9.18 2.90 10.39
N ALA A 60 -9.42 1.77 11.06
CA ALA A 60 -10.33 1.75 12.20
C ALA A 60 -9.79 2.62 13.33
N VAL A 61 -10.69 3.35 14.01
CA VAL A 61 -10.35 4.06 15.24
C VAL A 61 -10.28 3.03 16.37
N LEU A 62 -9.08 2.82 16.91
CA LEU A 62 -8.78 1.76 17.87
C LEU A 62 -8.16 2.34 19.15
N PRO A 63 -8.41 1.73 20.32
CA PRO A 63 -7.62 2.01 21.52
C PRO A 63 -6.12 1.81 21.27
N PRO A 64 -5.23 2.52 22.00
CA PRO A 64 -3.80 2.55 21.71
C PRO A 64 -3.15 1.16 21.55
N ALA A 65 -3.46 0.22 22.46
CA ALA A 65 -2.93 -1.15 22.40
C ALA A 65 -3.31 -1.89 21.09
N TYR A 66 -4.58 -1.81 20.67
CA TYR A 66 -5.00 -2.38 19.39
C TYR A 66 -4.41 -1.62 18.20
N ALA A 67 -4.32 -0.29 18.27
CA ALA A 67 -3.74 0.51 17.21
C ALA A 67 -2.26 0.15 16.97
N TRP A 68 -1.50 -0.10 18.04
CA TRP A 68 -0.11 -0.52 17.93
C TRP A 68 0.04 -1.93 17.34
N LEU A 69 -0.75 -2.92 17.81
CA LEU A 69 -0.79 -4.25 17.21
C LEU A 69 -1.20 -4.21 15.73
N ARG A 70 -2.24 -3.43 15.41
CA ARG A 70 -2.65 -3.18 14.03
C ARG A 70 -1.48 -2.67 13.21
N ASP A 71 -0.71 -1.72 13.74
CA ASP A 71 0.39 -1.09 13.01
C ASP A 71 1.54 -2.08 12.74
N VAL A 72 1.82 -3.02 13.65
CA VAL A 72 2.75 -4.14 13.43
C VAL A 72 2.26 -5.02 12.27
N ALA A 73 1.01 -5.48 12.32
CA ALA A 73 0.42 -6.29 11.26
C ALA A 73 0.26 -5.54 9.93
N ARG A 74 -0.02 -4.23 9.96
CA ARG A 74 -0.14 -3.37 8.78
C ARG A 74 1.21 -3.22 8.08
N ALA A 75 2.31 -3.08 8.84
CA ALA A 75 3.65 -3.06 8.29
C ALA A 75 3.99 -4.39 7.60
N PHE A 76 3.58 -5.51 8.20
CA PHE A 76 3.70 -6.84 7.61
C PHE A 76 2.92 -6.95 6.29
N VAL A 77 1.62 -6.62 6.31
CA VAL A 77 0.75 -6.71 5.11
C VAL A 77 1.25 -5.78 4.00
N THR A 78 1.77 -4.60 4.35
CA THR A 78 2.39 -3.68 3.38
C THR A 78 3.57 -4.33 2.66
N ARG A 79 4.42 -5.07 3.39
CA ARG A 79 5.56 -5.77 2.81
C ARG A 79 5.13 -7.00 2.02
N LEU A 80 4.11 -7.72 2.49
CA LEU A 80 3.47 -8.81 1.75
C LEU A 80 2.99 -8.33 0.38
N CYS A 81 2.28 -7.20 0.30
CA CYS A 81 1.80 -6.64 -0.98
C CYS A 81 2.94 -6.30 -1.96
N ALA A 82 4.15 -6.07 -1.45
CA ALA A 82 5.31 -5.70 -2.26
C ALA A 82 6.21 -6.88 -2.63
N LEU A 83 5.85 -8.11 -2.25
CA LEU A 83 6.60 -9.29 -2.68
C LEU A 83 6.31 -9.59 -4.16
N PRO A 84 7.35 -9.93 -4.94
CA PRO A 84 7.15 -10.50 -6.26
C PRO A 84 6.45 -11.85 -6.16
N ASP A 85 5.62 -12.16 -7.14
CA ASP A 85 5.05 -13.50 -7.38
C ASP A 85 4.47 -14.17 -6.13
N LEU A 86 3.62 -13.45 -5.39
CA LEU A 86 2.92 -13.93 -4.19
C LEU A 86 2.19 -15.28 -4.36
N ASP A 87 1.85 -15.60 -5.60
CA ASP A 87 1.11 -16.81 -5.97
C ASP A 87 2.01 -17.98 -6.36
N ALA A 88 3.31 -17.78 -6.57
CA ALA A 88 4.22 -18.83 -7.05
C ALA A 88 4.42 -19.96 -6.02
N ASP A 89 4.65 -19.61 -4.75
CA ASP A 89 4.72 -20.58 -3.66
C ASP A 89 4.20 -19.99 -2.34
N ARG A 90 2.89 -20.12 -2.14
CA ARG A 90 2.21 -19.64 -0.92
C ARG A 90 2.59 -20.44 0.32
N ALA A 91 3.06 -21.68 0.17
CA ALA A 91 3.40 -22.54 1.30
C ALA A 91 4.79 -22.24 1.86
N SER A 92 5.72 -21.75 1.01
CA SER A 92 7.05 -21.29 1.45
C SER A 92 7.18 -19.77 1.59
N LEU A 93 6.10 -19.02 1.36
CA LEU A 93 6.04 -17.57 1.52
C LEU A 93 6.73 -17.11 2.81
N ASP A 94 7.70 -16.23 2.64
CA ASP A 94 8.42 -15.57 3.72
C ASP A 94 8.51 -14.07 3.44
N VAL A 95 7.81 -13.29 4.26
CA VAL A 95 7.90 -11.83 4.25
C VAL A 95 9.06 -11.44 5.17
N PRO A 96 10.17 -10.90 4.65
CA PRO A 96 11.29 -10.50 5.49
C PRO A 96 10.89 -9.35 6.41
N LEU A 97 11.50 -9.23 7.58
CA LEU A 97 11.42 -8.03 8.43
C LEU A 97 12.55 -7.06 8.03
N ALA A 98 12.23 -5.80 7.72
CA ALA A 98 13.27 -4.83 7.39
C ALA A 98 14.05 -4.42 8.65
N PRO A 99 15.38 -4.16 8.53
CA PRO A 99 16.24 -3.84 9.67
C PRO A 99 15.68 -2.75 10.60
N ASP A 100 15.16 -1.66 10.02
CA ASP A 100 14.71 -0.50 10.80
C ASP A 100 13.24 -0.60 11.24
N THR A 101 12.49 -1.58 10.72
CA THR A 101 11.05 -1.70 10.98
C THR A 101 10.79 -2.03 12.44
N ALA A 102 11.59 -2.90 13.05
CA ALA A 102 11.44 -3.26 14.46
C ALA A 102 11.65 -2.05 15.39
N ALA A 103 12.74 -1.31 15.19
CA ALA A 103 13.04 -0.11 15.98
C ALA A 103 11.96 0.96 15.85
N LEU A 104 11.46 1.18 14.62
CA LEU A 104 10.37 2.13 14.37
C LEU A 104 9.08 1.73 15.09
N LEU A 105 8.70 0.45 15.07
CA LEU A 105 7.50 -0.05 15.76
C LEU A 105 7.64 0.03 17.27
N LEU A 106 8.82 -0.27 17.82
CA LEU A 106 9.09 -0.22 19.26
C LEU A 106 9.06 1.21 19.81
N SER A 107 9.53 2.20 19.05
CA SER A 107 9.45 3.61 19.47
C SER A 107 8.03 4.15 19.63
N ARG A 108 7.01 3.37 19.23
CA ARG A 108 5.59 3.73 19.25
C ARG A 108 4.75 2.87 20.20
N VAL A 109 5.39 2.04 21.05
CA VAL A 109 4.68 1.21 22.03
C VAL A 109 3.90 2.13 22.99
N PRO A 110 2.57 2.00 23.08
CA PRO A 110 1.77 2.79 24.00
C PRO A 110 1.85 2.21 25.42
N PRO A 111 1.44 2.96 26.44
CA PRO A 111 1.12 2.37 27.75
C PRO A 111 0.06 1.29 27.57
N MET A 112 0.43 0.04 27.86
CA MET A 112 -0.46 -1.12 27.78
C MET A 112 0.00 -2.23 28.71
N PRO A 113 -0.88 -3.18 29.08
CA PRO A 113 -0.48 -4.33 29.89
C PRO A 113 0.60 -5.17 29.20
N GLY A 114 1.72 -5.37 29.89
CA GLY A 114 2.87 -6.12 29.37
C GLY A 114 3.77 -5.34 28.41
N ALA A 115 3.62 -4.01 28.31
CA ALA A 115 4.45 -3.19 27.43
C ALA A 115 5.97 -3.37 27.67
N GLU A 116 6.39 -3.72 28.89
CA GLU A 116 7.76 -4.06 29.26
C GLU A 116 8.32 -5.29 28.52
N HIS A 117 7.45 -6.12 27.94
CA HIS A 117 7.84 -7.27 27.12
C HIS A 117 7.99 -6.92 25.63
N ALA A 118 7.65 -5.69 25.22
CA ALA A 118 7.86 -5.25 23.84
C ALA A 118 9.36 -5.04 23.58
N SER A 119 9.93 -5.91 22.75
CA SER A 119 11.35 -5.90 22.37
C SER A 119 11.55 -6.19 20.89
N ALA A 120 12.78 -6.06 20.39
CA ALA A 120 13.10 -6.44 19.01
C ALA A 120 12.85 -7.93 18.75
N ASP A 121 13.10 -8.78 19.75
CA ASP A 121 12.81 -10.21 19.70
C ASP A 121 11.31 -10.47 19.67
N TRP A 122 10.52 -9.71 20.46
CA TRP A 122 9.05 -9.78 20.41
C TRP A 122 8.54 -9.46 19.01
N ILE A 123 9.02 -8.35 18.40
CA ILE A 123 8.64 -7.99 17.03
C ILE A 123 9.01 -9.10 16.04
N SER A 124 10.20 -9.68 16.17
CA SER A 124 10.67 -10.77 15.29
C SER A 124 9.81 -12.04 15.42
N LEU A 125 9.48 -12.44 16.64
CA LEU A 125 8.59 -13.58 16.89
C LEU A 125 7.19 -13.32 16.33
N ARG A 126 6.65 -12.12 16.54
CA ARG A 126 5.36 -11.72 16.00
C ARG A 126 5.36 -11.67 14.48
N TRP A 127 6.46 -11.26 13.87
CA TRP A 127 6.62 -11.27 12.43
C TRP A 127 6.61 -12.70 11.86
N ALA A 128 7.31 -13.63 12.51
CA ALA A 128 7.26 -15.05 12.15
C ALA A 128 5.86 -15.65 12.30
N ALA A 129 5.12 -15.29 13.36
CA ALA A 129 3.74 -15.70 13.54
C ALA A 129 2.79 -15.14 12.47
N LEU A 130 2.98 -13.87 12.06
CA LEU A 130 2.25 -13.27 10.95
C LEU A 130 2.55 -13.96 9.61
N ASN A 131 3.81 -14.34 9.38
CA ASN A 131 4.19 -15.17 8.23
C ASN A 131 3.44 -16.51 8.21
N ALA A 132 3.41 -17.22 9.34
CA ALA A 132 2.68 -18.49 9.45
C ALA A 132 1.17 -18.31 9.22
N ALA A 133 0.57 -17.27 9.81
CA ALA A 133 -0.85 -16.96 9.61
C ALA A 133 -1.16 -16.57 8.16
N ALA A 134 -0.29 -15.80 7.50
CA ALA A 134 -0.45 -15.40 6.11
C ALA A 134 -0.35 -16.60 5.17
N ARG A 135 0.63 -17.49 5.38
CA ARG A 135 0.73 -18.77 4.64
C ARG A 135 -0.55 -19.57 4.75
N ALA A 136 -1.04 -19.81 5.97
CA ALA A 136 -2.26 -20.57 6.19
C ALA A 136 -3.48 -19.93 5.51
N ALA A 137 -3.63 -18.61 5.62
CA ALA A 137 -4.74 -17.87 5.00
C ALA A 137 -4.69 -17.89 3.47
N LEU A 138 -3.50 -17.71 2.88
CA LEU A 138 -3.33 -17.67 1.43
C LEU A 138 -3.41 -19.06 0.79
N VAL A 139 -2.92 -20.11 1.46
CA VAL A 139 -3.08 -21.50 1.00
C VAL A 139 -4.56 -21.90 1.01
N ALA A 140 -5.33 -21.49 2.02
CA ALA A 140 -6.76 -21.79 2.11
C ALA A 140 -7.62 -20.95 1.15
N HIS A 141 -7.10 -19.88 0.56
CA HIS A 141 -7.85 -19.00 -0.33
C HIS A 141 -7.85 -19.49 -1.78
N GLU A 142 -9.03 -19.72 -2.33
CA GLU A 142 -9.21 -19.98 -3.76
C GLU A 142 -9.08 -18.67 -4.56
N GLY A 143 -8.16 -18.66 -5.53
CA GLY A 143 -7.86 -17.49 -6.37
C GLY A 143 -6.65 -16.70 -5.88
N PRO A 144 -6.25 -15.62 -6.58
CA PRO A 144 -4.96 -14.93 -6.37
C PRO A 144 -4.80 -14.33 -4.97
N ALA A 145 -3.57 -14.32 -4.44
CA ALA A 145 -3.27 -13.75 -3.12
C ALA A 145 -3.69 -12.28 -3.00
N LEU A 146 -3.55 -11.51 -4.09
CA LEU A 146 -4.00 -10.12 -4.14
C LEU A 146 -5.53 -10.00 -4.04
N ALA A 147 -6.30 -10.98 -4.52
CA ALA A 147 -7.76 -11.00 -4.38
C ALA A 147 -8.17 -11.18 -2.92
N TRP A 148 -7.46 -12.02 -2.16
CA TRP A 148 -7.63 -12.16 -0.71
C TRP A 148 -7.40 -10.82 0.00
N LEU A 149 -6.28 -10.15 -0.30
CA LEU A 149 -5.95 -8.85 0.29
C LEU A 149 -7.02 -7.79 -0.02
N ARG A 150 -7.45 -7.71 -1.29
CA ARG A 150 -8.49 -6.79 -1.75
C ARG A 150 -9.84 -7.04 -1.06
N ALA A 151 -10.19 -8.30 -0.82
CA ALA A 151 -11.44 -8.66 -0.15
C ALA A 151 -11.48 -8.16 1.30
N HIS A 152 -10.32 -8.09 1.96
CA HIS A 152 -10.22 -7.56 3.33
C HIS A 152 -10.13 -6.03 3.35
N ASN A 153 -9.37 -5.42 2.43
CA ASN A 153 -9.40 -3.98 2.23
C ASN A 153 -8.95 -3.59 0.81
N PRO A 154 -9.76 -2.83 0.05
CA PRO A 154 -9.41 -2.41 -1.31
C PRO A 154 -8.11 -1.60 -1.43
N LEU A 155 -7.66 -0.93 -0.34
CA LEU A 155 -6.42 -0.16 -0.32
C LEU A 155 -5.20 -1.01 -0.70
N TRP A 156 -5.19 -2.29 -0.34
CA TRP A 156 -4.07 -3.20 -0.61
C TRP A 156 -3.81 -3.44 -2.09
N ASN A 157 -4.81 -3.26 -2.96
CA ASN A 157 -4.65 -3.38 -4.41
C ASN A 157 -3.78 -2.26 -5.01
N THR A 158 -3.45 -1.22 -4.24
CA THR A 158 -2.63 -0.09 -4.68
C THR A 158 -1.21 -0.12 -4.11
N VAL A 159 -0.98 -0.87 -3.04
CA VAL A 159 0.31 -0.92 -2.33
C VAL A 159 1.35 -1.67 -3.16
N GLY A 160 2.59 -1.16 -3.17
CA GLY A 160 3.68 -1.76 -3.94
C GLY A 160 3.60 -1.54 -5.45
N ARG A 161 2.62 -0.76 -5.93
CA ARG A 161 2.44 -0.49 -7.37
C ARG A 161 2.97 0.86 -7.78
N VAL A 162 3.45 0.93 -9.02
CA VAL A 162 3.82 2.18 -9.70
C VAL A 162 2.56 2.89 -10.18
N CYS A 163 2.56 4.22 -10.07
CA CYS A 163 1.52 5.09 -10.58
C CYS A 163 2.14 6.19 -11.45
N PHE A 164 1.66 6.34 -12.68
CA PHE A 164 1.94 7.48 -13.53
C PHE A 164 0.87 8.55 -13.32
N HIS A 165 1.31 9.78 -13.06
CA HIS A 165 0.44 10.93 -12.88
C HIS A 165 0.67 11.90 -14.02
N LEU A 166 -0.42 12.32 -14.65
CA LEU A 166 -0.45 13.47 -15.54
C LEU A 166 -1.39 14.50 -14.94
N ALA A 167 -0.92 15.72 -14.72
CA ALA A 167 -1.70 16.81 -14.18
C ALA A 167 -1.51 18.09 -15.01
N GLU A 168 -2.54 18.92 -15.07
CA GLU A 168 -2.40 20.28 -15.59
C GLU A 168 -1.67 21.17 -14.60
N ARG A 169 -0.85 22.08 -15.14
CA ARG A 169 -0.19 23.15 -14.41
C ARG A 169 -0.58 24.47 -15.02
N LYS A 170 -0.85 25.44 -14.16
CA LYS A 170 -1.09 26.83 -14.56
C LYS A 170 0.24 27.57 -14.59
N GLY A 171 0.42 28.45 -15.57
CA GLY A 171 1.55 29.39 -15.61
C GLY A 171 2.70 29.04 -16.55
N ASP A 172 2.61 27.96 -17.33
CA ASP A 172 3.52 27.66 -18.44
C ASP A 172 2.70 27.19 -19.65
N GLU A 173 2.54 28.04 -20.66
CA GLU A 173 1.78 27.72 -21.87
C GLU A 173 2.53 26.73 -22.79
N ALA A 174 3.86 26.69 -22.71
CA ALA A 174 4.67 25.78 -23.51
C ALA A 174 4.64 24.36 -22.91
N HIS A 175 4.63 24.25 -21.58
CA HIS A 175 4.58 22.98 -20.84
C HIS A 175 3.46 22.96 -19.79
N PRO A 176 2.18 23.00 -20.22
CA PRO A 176 1.04 23.10 -19.32
C PRO A 176 0.74 21.80 -18.57
N PHE A 177 1.54 20.76 -18.74
CA PHE A 177 1.37 19.47 -18.08
C PHE A 177 2.56 19.11 -17.21
N ALA A 178 2.32 18.46 -16.08
CA ALA A 178 3.32 17.74 -15.32
C ALA A 178 3.09 16.24 -15.38
N PHE A 179 4.16 15.52 -15.66
CA PHE A 179 4.23 14.09 -15.50
C PHE A 179 5.10 13.72 -14.28
N LEU A 180 4.68 12.70 -13.53
CA LEU A 180 5.45 12.14 -12.44
C LEU A 180 5.14 10.64 -12.29
N ALA A 181 6.18 9.82 -12.18
CA ALA A 181 6.04 8.45 -11.69
C ALA A 181 6.19 8.42 -10.16
N THR A 182 5.24 7.79 -9.48
CA THR A 182 5.31 7.50 -8.04
C THR A 182 5.14 6.01 -7.81
N TYR A 183 5.43 5.57 -6.59
CA TYR A 183 5.01 4.26 -6.12
C TYR A 183 4.29 4.36 -4.79
N THR A 184 3.43 3.40 -4.51
CA THR A 184 2.73 3.34 -3.22
C THR A 184 3.60 2.62 -2.20
N ALA A 185 4.16 3.36 -1.25
CA ALA A 185 5.05 2.83 -0.23
C ALA A 185 4.31 2.04 0.88
N GLY A 186 3.04 2.37 1.13
CA GLY A 186 2.22 1.72 2.14
C GLY A 186 0.94 2.48 2.46
N VAL A 187 0.34 2.12 3.59
CA VAL A 187 -0.89 2.73 4.13
C VAL A 187 -0.58 3.41 5.47
N SER A 188 -0.98 4.68 5.60
CA SER A 188 -0.77 5.49 6.80
C SER A 188 -1.66 5.05 7.98
N ALA A 189 -1.40 5.62 9.16
CA ALA A 189 -2.24 5.43 10.35
C ALA A 189 -3.70 5.90 10.13
N ALA A 190 -3.92 6.83 9.21
CA ALA A 190 -5.24 7.35 8.83
C ALA A 190 -5.84 6.59 7.63
N ALA A 191 -5.34 5.40 7.30
CA ALA A 191 -5.72 4.62 6.12
C ALA A 191 -5.62 5.35 4.76
N ALA A 192 -4.71 6.32 4.67
CA ALA A 192 -4.39 6.97 3.41
C ALA A 192 -3.22 6.27 2.72
N VAL A 193 -3.35 6.08 1.41
CA VAL A 193 -2.28 5.55 0.54
C VAL A 193 -1.13 6.55 0.49
N GLN A 194 0.10 6.10 0.77
CA GLN A 194 1.29 6.94 0.73
C GLN A 194 2.02 6.79 -0.61
N HIS A 195 1.95 7.84 -1.43
CA HIS A 195 2.67 7.91 -2.70
C HIS A 195 4.02 8.62 -2.52
N LEU A 196 5.10 7.96 -2.94
CA LEU A 196 6.45 8.55 -2.97
C LEU A 196 6.96 8.63 -4.42
N PRO A 197 7.71 9.68 -4.79
CA PRO A 197 8.33 9.75 -6.12
C PRO A 197 9.16 8.50 -6.41
N LEU A 198 9.09 7.98 -7.65
CA LEU A 198 9.76 6.74 -8.00
C LEU A 198 11.29 6.80 -7.77
N GLY A 199 11.91 7.96 -7.97
CA GLY A 199 13.33 8.17 -7.66
C GLY A 199 13.70 7.90 -6.19
N ARG A 200 12.75 7.98 -5.24
CA ARG A 200 12.98 7.59 -3.84
C ARG A 200 13.18 6.08 -3.68
N ALA A 201 12.52 5.26 -4.49
CA ALA A 201 12.69 3.81 -4.45
C ALA A 201 14.14 3.41 -4.80
N LEU A 202 14.80 4.16 -5.69
CA LEU A 202 16.22 3.95 -5.99
C LEU A 202 17.10 4.20 -4.76
N GLN A 203 16.80 5.22 -3.97
CA GLN A 203 17.58 5.54 -2.75
C GLN A 203 17.30 4.53 -1.63
N GLU A 204 16.04 4.14 -1.46
CA GLU A 204 15.58 3.27 -0.37
C GLU A 204 15.93 1.80 -0.60
N TYR A 205 15.98 1.33 -1.86
CA TYR A 205 16.25 -0.06 -2.21
C TYR A 205 17.62 -0.28 -2.88
N ALA A 206 18.49 0.74 -2.93
CA ALA A 206 19.87 0.61 -3.46
C ALA A 206 20.76 -0.35 -2.64
N GLY A 207 20.39 -0.69 -1.41
CA GLY A 207 21.12 -1.66 -0.59
C GLY A 207 20.93 -3.11 -1.07
N ALA A 208 21.96 -3.96 -0.90
CA ALA A 208 21.97 -5.36 -1.32
C ALA A 208 20.81 -6.23 -0.78
N ARG A 209 20.08 -5.76 0.24
CA ARG A 209 19.01 -6.50 0.92
C ARG A 209 17.60 -6.33 0.34
N ASP A 210 17.37 -5.39 -0.60
CA ASP A 210 16.03 -5.15 -1.18
C ASP A 210 16.00 -5.04 -2.72
N ARG A 211 17.08 -5.48 -3.41
CA ARG A 211 17.18 -5.42 -4.88
C ARG A 211 16.03 -6.14 -5.60
N SER A 212 15.62 -7.31 -5.11
CA SER A 212 14.50 -8.07 -5.70
C SER A 212 13.19 -7.29 -5.65
N ARG A 213 12.97 -6.50 -4.60
CA ARG A 213 11.80 -5.63 -4.46
C ARG A 213 11.85 -4.47 -5.44
N LEU A 214 13.03 -3.87 -5.64
CA LEU A 214 13.20 -2.83 -6.65
C LEU A 214 12.91 -3.37 -8.05
N ILE A 215 13.42 -4.56 -8.38
CA ILE A 215 13.13 -5.24 -9.66
C ILE A 215 11.62 -5.47 -9.82
N ALA A 216 10.96 -6.01 -8.80
CA ALA A 216 9.52 -6.24 -8.80
C ALA A 216 8.73 -4.94 -9.01
N LEU A 217 9.15 -3.85 -8.36
CA LEU A 217 8.53 -2.54 -8.49
C LEU A 217 8.69 -1.95 -9.90
N LEU A 218 9.84 -2.15 -10.54
CA LEU A 218 10.14 -1.61 -11.87
C LEU A 218 9.62 -2.50 -13.01
N ALA A 219 9.35 -3.79 -12.78
CA ALA A 219 8.89 -4.71 -13.81
C ALA A 219 7.64 -4.24 -14.60
N PRO A 220 6.60 -3.62 -14.00
CA PRO A 220 5.49 -3.03 -14.75
C PRO A 220 5.90 -1.90 -15.69
N ILE A 221 6.92 -1.12 -15.34
CA ILE A 221 7.43 -0.02 -16.17
C ILE A 221 8.10 -0.59 -17.42
N GLU A 222 8.91 -1.63 -17.28
CA GLU A 222 9.55 -2.29 -18.43
C GLU A 222 8.53 -2.91 -19.39
N ARG A 223 7.50 -3.60 -18.87
CA ARG A 223 6.40 -4.13 -19.70
C ARG A 223 5.63 -3.01 -20.42
N ALA A 224 5.42 -1.87 -19.76
CA ALA A 224 4.80 -0.72 -20.40
C ALA A 224 5.71 -0.14 -21.51
N ALA A 225 7.02 -0.10 -21.27
CA ALA A 225 8.02 0.37 -22.24
C ALA A 225 8.15 -0.53 -23.48
N GLU A 226 7.82 -1.82 -23.41
CA GLU A 226 7.72 -2.69 -24.58
C GLU A 226 6.61 -2.27 -25.57
N HIS A 227 5.54 -1.66 -25.05
CA HIS A 227 4.34 -1.32 -25.82
C HIS A 227 4.12 0.19 -25.96
N SER A 228 5.00 1.01 -25.38
CA SER A 228 4.96 2.48 -25.42
C SER A 228 6.34 3.03 -25.75
N PRO A 229 6.53 3.60 -26.96
CA PRO A 229 7.76 4.31 -27.33
C PRO A 229 8.07 5.49 -26.40
N LEU A 230 7.04 6.16 -25.87
CA LEU A 230 7.20 7.27 -24.95
C LEU A 230 7.72 6.79 -23.59
N VAL A 231 7.15 5.72 -23.03
CA VAL A 231 7.65 5.15 -21.77
C VAL A 231 9.06 4.60 -21.96
N ARG A 232 9.33 3.94 -23.09
CA ARG A 232 10.70 3.49 -23.44
C ARG A 232 11.69 4.66 -23.44
N SER A 233 11.37 5.78 -24.09
CA SER A 233 12.29 6.93 -24.09
C SER A 233 12.54 7.48 -22.69
N LEU A 234 11.53 7.53 -21.82
CA LEU A 234 11.66 8.00 -20.43
C LEU A 234 12.51 7.05 -19.57
N VAL A 235 12.41 5.75 -19.82
CA VAL A 235 13.24 4.73 -19.16
C VAL A 235 14.68 4.86 -19.63
N ASP A 236 14.92 4.89 -20.94
CA ASP A 236 16.26 4.94 -21.52
C ASP A 236 17.01 6.25 -21.15
N SER A 237 16.29 7.37 -21.00
CA SER A 237 16.85 8.65 -20.54
C SER A 237 16.96 8.80 -19.02
N HIS A 238 16.42 7.84 -18.26
CA HIS A 238 16.22 7.91 -16.80
C HIS A 238 15.31 9.06 -16.32
N GLU A 239 14.65 9.79 -17.22
CA GLU A 239 13.72 10.87 -16.86
C GLU A 239 12.49 10.36 -16.11
N ILE A 240 12.15 9.07 -16.23
CA ILE A 240 11.05 8.41 -15.50
C ILE A 240 11.15 8.58 -13.97
N PHE A 241 12.35 8.80 -13.44
CA PHE A 241 12.58 8.97 -12.00
C PHE A 241 12.40 10.41 -11.50
N HIS A 242 12.11 11.35 -12.38
CA HIS A 242 12.00 12.78 -12.08
C HIS A 242 10.64 13.37 -12.48
N PRO A 243 10.17 14.45 -11.82
CA PRO A 243 9.05 15.23 -12.33
C PRO A 243 9.41 15.90 -13.65
N LEU A 244 8.54 15.80 -14.66
CA LEU A 244 8.75 16.36 -15.98
C LEU A 244 7.67 17.39 -16.32
N ALA A 245 8.07 18.47 -16.99
CA ALA A 245 7.15 19.40 -17.61
C ALA A 245 6.93 18.98 -19.07
N TRP A 246 5.67 18.75 -19.46
CA TRP A 246 5.32 18.21 -20.76
C TRP A 246 4.54 19.21 -21.60
N THR A 247 4.88 19.22 -22.88
CA THR A 247 4.11 19.88 -23.93
C THR A 247 2.76 19.18 -24.15
N PRO A 248 1.78 19.85 -24.80
CA PRO A 248 0.51 19.21 -25.15
C PRO A 248 0.66 17.96 -26.04
N SER A 249 1.67 17.91 -26.91
CA SER A 249 1.90 16.76 -27.79
C SER A 249 2.40 15.53 -27.01
N GLN A 250 3.31 15.73 -26.05
CA GLN A 250 3.78 14.67 -25.14
C GLN A 250 2.64 14.14 -24.27
N ALA A 251 1.85 15.05 -23.67
CA ALA A 251 0.68 14.68 -22.87
C ALA A 251 -0.34 13.88 -23.70
N HIS A 252 -0.67 14.33 -24.91
CA HIS A 252 -1.57 13.59 -25.81
C HIS A 252 -1.01 12.23 -26.22
N ALA A 253 0.30 12.13 -26.49
CA ALA A 253 0.94 10.85 -26.80
C ALA A 253 0.80 9.85 -25.63
N PHE A 254 1.03 10.29 -24.39
CA PHE A 254 0.85 9.50 -23.19
C PHE A 254 -0.61 9.08 -22.98
N LEU A 255 -1.55 10.01 -23.15
CA LEU A 255 -2.98 9.77 -22.95
C LEU A 255 -3.55 8.66 -23.86
N ARG A 256 -2.97 8.49 -25.06
CA ARG A 256 -3.32 7.37 -25.97
C ARG A 256 -2.79 6.00 -25.52
N GLN A 257 -1.85 5.98 -24.59
CA GLN A 257 -1.16 4.78 -24.10
C GLN A 257 -1.59 4.41 -22.67
N VAL A 258 -2.60 5.09 -22.12
CA VAL A 258 -3.10 4.84 -20.75
C VAL A 258 -3.48 3.38 -20.58
N GLN A 259 -4.29 2.83 -21.50
CA GLN A 259 -4.73 1.44 -21.41
C GLN A 259 -3.55 0.45 -21.45
N SER A 260 -2.57 0.65 -22.33
CA SER A 260 -1.41 -0.26 -22.41
C SER A 260 -0.52 -0.19 -21.16
N CYS A 261 -0.41 0.98 -20.53
CA CYS A 261 0.27 1.12 -19.23
C CYS A 261 -0.50 0.38 -18.13
N GLU A 262 -1.82 0.49 -18.11
CA GLU A 262 -2.68 -0.20 -17.14
C GLU A 262 -2.63 -1.72 -17.30
N ASP A 263 -2.67 -2.22 -18.54
CA ASP A 263 -2.54 -3.63 -18.87
C ASP A 263 -1.16 -4.18 -18.46
N ALA A 264 -0.11 -3.36 -18.52
CA ALA A 264 1.23 -3.69 -18.03
C ALA A 264 1.33 -3.70 -16.48
N GLY A 265 0.29 -3.24 -15.77
CA GLY A 265 0.18 -3.22 -14.32
C GLY A 265 0.48 -1.87 -13.66
N VAL A 266 0.75 -0.82 -14.45
CA VAL A 266 0.97 0.55 -13.95
C VAL A 266 -0.37 1.24 -13.69
N LEU A 267 -0.55 1.82 -12.50
CA LEU A 267 -1.71 2.67 -12.25
C LEU A 267 -1.56 3.99 -13.00
N VAL A 268 -2.62 4.50 -13.61
CA VAL A 268 -2.56 5.78 -14.33
C VAL A 268 -3.59 6.76 -13.77
N ARG A 269 -3.13 7.96 -13.43
CA ARG A 269 -3.97 9.08 -13.01
C ARG A 269 -3.80 10.22 -14.00
N VAL A 270 -4.91 10.65 -14.58
CA VAL A 270 -4.98 11.68 -15.62
C VAL A 270 -5.99 12.75 -15.21
N PRO A 271 -5.95 13.95 -15.82
CA PRO A 271 -6.92 14.99 -15.52
C PRO A 271 -8.35 14.55 -15.82
N ASN A 272 -9.31 15.02 -15.01
CA ASN A 272 -10.71 14.59 -15.07
C ASN A 272 -11.42 14.83 -16.40
N TRP A 273 -10.91 15.72 -17.25
CA TRP A 273 -11.47 16.00 -18.58
C TRP A 273 -11.09 14.93 -19.62
N TRP A 274 -10.13 14.06 -19.33
CA TRP A 274 -9.77 12.96 -20.22
C TRP A 274 -10.70 11.77 -20.00
N ASN A 275 -11.36 11.34 -21.07
CA ASN A 275 -12.11 10.10 -21.11
C ASN A 275 -11.63 9.26 -22.30
N PRO A 276 -11.01 8.07 -22.08
CA PRO A 276 -10.53 7.23 -23.18
C PRO A 276 -11.66 6.77 -24.12
N GLN A 277 -12.90 6.67 -23.63
CA GLN A 277 -14.08 6.30 -24.44
C GLN A 277 -14.73 7.50 -25.15
N ARG A 278 -14.38 8.74 -24.76
CA ARG A 278 -14.87 9.98 -25.36
C ARG A 278 -13.74 11.02 -25.40
N PRO A 279 -12.80 10.91 -26.35
CA PRO A 279 -11.73 11.89 -26.46
C PRO A 279 -12.32 13.30 -26.65
N PRO A 280 -11.84 14.32 -25.91
CA PRO A 280 -12.33 15.68 -26.04
C PRO A 280 -12.09 16.16 -27.48
N ARG A 281 -13.17 16.55 -28.18
CA ARG A 281 -13.05 17.10 -29.53
C ARG A 281 -12.34 18.46 -29.45
N PRO A 282 -11.26 18.70 -30.21
CA PRO A 282 -10.64 20.01 -30.26
C PRO A 282 -11.67 21.03 -30.76
N ARG A 283 -12.05 21.99 -29.92
CA ARG A 283 -12.82 23.16 -30.34
C ARG A 283 -11.82 24.21 -30.81
N VAL A 284 -11.60 24.25 -32.12
CA VAL A 284 -10.82 25.33 -32.74
C VAL A 284 -11.72 26.57 -32.79
N GLN A 285 -11.45 27.55 -31.94
CA GLN A 285 -12.04 28.88 -32.05
C GLN A 285 -11.15 29.71 -32.98
N VAL A 286 -11.52 29.79 -34.25
CA VAL A 286 -10.85 30.69 -35.20
C VAL A 286 -11.48 32.07 -35.05
N SER A 287 -10.74 33.02 -34.48
CA SER A 287 -11.07 34.44 -34.60
C SER A 287 -10.48 34.96 -35.90
N VAL A 288 -11.33 35.13 -36.92
CA VAL A 288 -10.95 35.83 -38.16
C VAL A 288 -11.12 37.32 -37.88
N GLY A 289 -10.02 37.99 -37.55
CA GLY A 289 -9.95 39.45 -37.52
C GLY A 289 -10.05 39.99 -38.95
N SER A 290 -11.22 40.52 -39.31
CA SER A 290 -11.41 41.27 -40.55
C SER A 290 -10.59 42.57 -40.51
N LYS A 291 -9.71 42.74 -41.51
CA LYS A 291 -9.11 44.04 -41.83
C LYS A 291 -10.21 45.06 -42.14
N GLY A 292 -10.10 46.25 -41.55
CA GLY A 292 -10.80 47.47 -41.88
C GLY A 292 -9.93 48.64 -41.44
#